data_AF-A0A9P9Y9P9-F1
#
_entry.id   AF-A0A9P9Y9P9-F1
#
_cell.length_a   1.000
_cell.length_b   1.000
_cell.length_c   1.000
_cell.angle_alpha   90.00
_cell.angle_beta   90.00
_cell.angle_gamma   90.00
#
_symmetry.space_group_name_H-M   'P 1'
#
loop_
_entity.id
_entity.type
_entity.pdbx_description
1 polymer ?
#
loop_
_entity_poly.entity_id
_entity_poly.type
_entity_poly.pdbx_seq_one_letter_code
_entity_poly.pdbx_strand_id
1 'polypeptide(L)'
;MLTSVGRAAARRVVAGNRLALTTNGVAIPRATFVARAIPIRSFSVSQRTRQATATDSPAKPKKATKAKKSTKPKAAKAKTSKAKKPAVKKPKKVPTPEEAEKKKIKELKARALLKEEPRPGPHAGQTEWTIFVGENTPTPLQKPLAEHVRELSARFKDISSSEKQRLASQAEANRQAYQNKRQSWLASLDVADVYSANLARSRLRRALPKKQFSKLEDDRLPKKPVEGMNLYVQERMKGQSGSSVIFSEVVQEWKNMDAAQQRSYKVASEPALVAWRQAVEQLSNAVAEKKRAKKDAAKAEAAAAKAAQIQAREERKAAKAAQKAASA
;
A
#
# COMPACT_ATOMS: atom_id res chain seq x y z
N MET A 1 -8.35 -45.89 63.09
CA MET A 1 -8.89 -44.52 63.18
C MET A 1 -7.71 -43.56 63.31
N LEU A 2 -7.59 -42.61 62.36
CA LEU A 2 -6.72 -41.42 62.31
C LEU A 2 -5.21 -41.55 61.98
N THR A 3 -4.96 -41.70 60.68
CA THR A 3 -4.13 -40.89 59.76
C THR A 3 -2.90 -40.09 60.21
N SER A 4 -1.85 -40.29 59.40
CA SER A 4 -0.60 -39.55 59.18
C SER A 4 -0.71 -38.03 58.94
N VAL A 5 0.17 -37.25 59.58
CA VAL A 5 0.61 -35.92 59.14
C VAL A 5 2.13 -35.82 59.32
N GLY A 6 2.80 -35.33 58.29
CA GLY A 6 4.24 -35.44 58.08
C GLY A 6 5.12 -34.52 58.94
N ARG A 7 6.35 -35.01 59.15
CA ARG A 7 7.54 -34.23 59.50
C ARG A 7 8.62 -34.59 58.50
N ALA A 8 8.97 -33.66 57.62
CA ALA A 8 10.25 -33.70 56.93
C ALA A 8 10.82 -32.28 56.93
N ALA A 9 11.70 -32.07 57.90
CA ALA A 9 12.51 -30.90 58.04
C ALA A 9 13.76 -30.99 57.15
N ALA A 10 14.18 -29.82 56.70
CA ALA A 10 15.56 -29.38 56.61
C ALA A 10 16.50 -29.92 55.51
N ARG A 11 17.18 -28.92 54.90
CA ARG A 11 18.62 -28.83 54.56
C ARG A 11 18.88 -28.60 53.06
N ARG A 12 19.29 -27.37 52.72
CA ARG A 12 20.70 -27.02 52.46
C ARG A 12 20.84 -25.55 52.09
N VAL A 13 21.46 -24.81 53.00
CA VAL A 13 22.25 -23.60 52.73
C VAL A 13 23.66 -24.08 52.37
N VAL A 14 24.20 -23.65 51.23
CA VAL A 14 25.66 -23.52 51.03
C VAL A 14 25.93 -22.21 50.29
N ALA A 15 26.99 -21.58 50.74
CA ALA A 15 27.45 -20.22 50.55
C ALA A 15 27.85 -19.86 49.11
N GLY A 16 28.07 -18.56 48.93
CA GLY A 16 28.35 -17.92 47.66
C GLY A 16 29.75 -18.14 47.09
N ASN A 17 29.92 -17.61 45.89
CA ASN A 17 31.20 -17.16 45.39
C ASN A 17 30.99 -15.92 44.52
N ARG A 18 31.82 -14.91 44.75
CA ARG A 18 31.91 -13.66 43.98
C ARG A 18 32.67 -13.89 42.67
N LEU A 19 32.52 -12.91 41.77
CA LEU A 19 33.38 -12.53 40.63
C LEU A 19 33.20 -13.32 39.32
N ALA A 20 32.66 -12.63 38.30
CA ALA A 20 33.38 -12.29 37.07
C ALA A 20 32.44 -11.53 36.12
N LEU A 21 32.67 -10.23 36.00
CA LEU A 21 32.01 -9.33 35.06
C LEU A 21 32.87 -9.24 33.81
N THR A 22 32.71 -10.14 32.82
CA THR A 22 33.35 -9.99 31.51
C THR A 22 32.59 -10.71 30.39
N THR A 23 32.40 -9.97 29.29
CA THR A 23 32.24 -10.44 27.89
C THR A 23 31.04 -11.33 27.53
N ASN A 24 30.15 -10.82 26.67
CA ASN A 24 30.05 -11.21 25.25
C ASN A 24 28.71 -10.80 24.65
N GLY A 25 28.78 -10.12 23.50
CA GLY A 25 27.63 -9.74 22.70
C GLY A 25 26.81 -10.95 22.28
N VAL A 26 25.53 -10.93 22.64
CA VAL A 26 24.56 -11.94 22.22
C VAL A 26 24.24 -11.71 20.74
N ALA A 27 24.82 -12.54 19.88
CA ALA A 27 24.36 -12.74 18.52
C ALA A 27 22.99 -13.43 18.57
N ILE A 28 21.96 -12.75 18.05
CA ILE A 28 20.61 -13.32 17.87
C ILE A 28 20.65 -14.18 16.60
N PRO A 29 20.46 -15.52 16.66
CA PRO A 29 20.29 -16.31 15.45
C PRO A 29 18.92 -15.98 14.82
N ARG A 30 18.95 -15.50 13.59
CA ARG A 30 17.76 -15.41 12.74
C ARG A 30 17.29 -16.82 12.39
N ALA A 31 16.30 -17.32 13.11
CA ALA A 31 15.57 -18.53 12.73
C ALA A 31 14.90 -18.31 11.36
N THR A 32 15.35 -19.05 10.35
CA THR A 32 14.69 -19.15 9.05
C THR A 32 13.39 -19.94 9.24
N PHE A 33 12.25 -19.26 9.11
CA PHE A 33 10.94 -19.91 9.04
C PHE A 33 10.84 -20.73 7.75
N VAL A 34 10.96 -22.04 7.86
CA VAL A 34 10.50 -22.99 6.83
C VAL A 34 8.98 -23.04 6.93
N ALA A 35 8.30 -22.46 5.95
CA ALA A 35 6.85 -22.50 5.85
C ALA A 35 6.38 -23.93 5.55
N ARG A 36 5.86 -24.62 6.57
CA ARG A 36 5.03 -25.82 6.36
C ARG A 36 3.68 -25.39 5.77
N ALA A 37 3.39 -25.86 4.56
CA ALA A 37 2.11 -25.66 3.90
C ALA A 37 0.98 -26.37 4.67
N ILE A 38 0.00 -25.60 5.13
CA ILE A 38 -1.23 -26.13 5.73
C ILE A 38 -2.22 -26.42 4.60
N PRO A 39 -2.84 -27.62 4.51
CA PRO A 39 -3.82 -27.92 3.49
C PRO A 39 -5.10 -27.11 3.74
N ILE A 40 -5.43 -26.24 2.79
CA ILE A 40 -6.69 -25.49 2.77
C ILE A 40 -7.81 -26.47 2.40
N ARG A 41 -8.71 -26.74 3.35
CA ARG A 41 -9.98 -27.44 3.09
C ARG A 41 -10.80 -26.62 2.09
N SER A 42 -10.99 -27.16 0.89
CA SER A 42 -11.87 -26.62 -0.15
C SER A 42 -13.33 -26.80 0.25
N PHE A 43 -14.04 -25.68 0.45
CA PHE A 43 -15.50 -25.68 0.61
C PHE A 43 -16.15 -26.03 -0.73
N SER A 44 -16.93 -27.12 -0.72
CA SER A 44 -17.79 -27.53 -1.84
C SER A 44 -18.93 -26.53 -1.99
N VAL A 45 -18.97 -25.83 -3.11
CA VAL A 45 -20.10 -24.98 -3.50
C VAL A 45 -21.09 -25.88 -4.24
N SER A 46 -22.22 -26.16 -3.61
CA SER A 46 -23.35 -26.84 -4.24
C SER A 46 -23.80 -26.08 -5.48
N GLN A 47 -23.62 -26.67 -6.67
CA GLN A 47 -24.15 -26.14 -7.91
C GLN A 47 -25.67 -26.36 -7.98
N ARG A 48 -26.40 -25.27 -8.15
CA ARG A 48 -27.82 -25.25 -8.49
C ARG A 48 -27.95 -25.62 -9.97
N THR A 49 -28.45 -26.83 -10.22
CA THR A 49 -28.81 -27.34 -11.54
C THR A 49 -29.93 -26.50 -12.15
N ARG A 50 -29.71 -26.00 -13.37
CA ARG A 50 -30.79 -25.59 -14.29
C ARG A 50 -30.84 -26.63 -15.40
N GLN A 51 -31.97 -27.29 -15.52
CA GLN A 51 -32.29 -28.21 -16.61
C GLN A 51 -32.20 -27.46 -17.93
N ALA A 52 -31.42 -27.99 -18.87
CA ALA A 52 -31.46 -27.63 -20.28
C ALA A 52 -32.01 -28.84 -21.04
N THR A 53 -33.10 -28.61 -21.75
CA THR A 53 -33.78 -29.55 -22.62
C THR A 53 -32.89 -29.97 -23.78
N ALA A 54 -32.90 -31.27 -24.07
CA ALA A 54 -32.20 -31.92 -25.16
C ALA A 54 -32.63 -31.36 -26.52
N THR A 55 -31.66 -31.21 -27.43
CA THR A 55 -31.92 -31.30 -28.87
C THR A 55 -30.70 -31.94 -29.53
N ASP A 56 -30.97 -33.11 -30.08
CA ASP A 56 -30.08 -33.98 -30.83
C ASP A 56 -29.62 -33.31 -32.14
N SER A 57 -28.34 -33.40 -32.47
CA SER A 57 -27.87 -33.85 -33.79
C SER A 57 -26.35 -33.72 -33.98
N PRO A 58 -25.72 -34.62 -34.76
CA PRO A 58 -24.31 -34.95 -34.60
C PRO A 58 -23.36 -34.37 -35.67
N ALA A 59 -22.10 -34.31 -35.27
CA ALA A 59 -20.87 -34.61 -36.01
C ALA A 59 -20.64 -34.02 -37.42
N LYS A 60 -19.65 -33.13 -37.46
CA LYS A 60 -18.84 -32.72 -38.62
C LYS A 60 -18.01 -33.90 -39.17
N PRO A 61 -17.67 -33.88 -40.47
CA PRO A 61 -16.27 -34.16 -40.82
C PRO A 61 -15.62 -33.14 -41.78
N LYS A 62 -14.30 -33.29 -41.82
CA LYS A 62 -13.22 -32.46 -42.38
C LYS A 62 -13.23 -32.36 -43.92
N LYS A 63 -12.67 -31.28 -44.49
CA LYS A 63 -11.33 -31.20 -45.13
C LYS A 63 -11.25 -30.10 -46.20
N ALA A 64 -10.01 -29.64 -46.40
CA ALA A 64 -9.48 -28.52 -47.17
C ALA A 64 -9.75 -28.49 -48.69
N THR A 65 -9.62 -27.29 -49.30
CA THR A 65 -8.74 -26.92 -50.45
C THR A 65 -9.14 -25.50 -50.93
N LYS A 66 -8.24 -24.50 -50.93
CA LYS A 66 -7.26 -24.04 -51.95
C LYS A 66 -7.90 -23.33 -53.17
N ALA A 67 -7.24 -22.22 -53.57
CA ALA A 67 -7.33 -21.49 -54.86
C ALA A 67 -8.48 -20.46 -55.02
N LYS A 68 -8.37 -19.34 -55.76
CA LYS A 68 -7.27 -18.48 -56.30
C LYS A 68 -7.98 -17.28 -56.99
N LYS A 69 -7.42 -16.07 -56.88
CA LYS A 69 -7.46 -14.90 -57.81
C LYS A 69 -8.75 -14.46 -58.56
N SER A 70 -9.05 -13.16 -58.45
CA SER A 70 -9.11 -12.12 -59.52
C SER A 70 -9.63 -10.80 -58.88
N THR A 71 -8.96 -9.63 -58.79
CA THR A 71 -8.51 -8.60 -59.76
C THR A 71 -9.42 -8.48 -60.98
N LYS A 72 -10.16 -7.39 -61.27
CA LYS A 72 -9.80 -5.94 -61.41
C LYS A 72 -11.13 -5.15 -61.76
N PRO A 73 -11.15 -3.88 -62.24
CA PRO A 73 -11.06 -2.56 -61.60
C PRO A 73 -12.33 -1.64 -61.65
N LYS A 74 -12.34 -0.66 -60.74
CA LYS A 74 -12.58 0.80 -60.89
C LYS A 74 -13.51 1.34 -62.02
N ALA A 75 -14.58 2.02 -61.63
CA ALA A 75 -15.14 3.16 -62.36
C ALA A 75 -15.53 4.28 -61.39
N ALA A 76 -15.00 5.47 -61.63
CA ALA A 76 -15.28 6.70 -60.90
C ALA A 76 -16.40 7.47 -61.60
N LYS A 77 -17.38 7.99 -60.86
CA LYS A 77 -18.19 9.15 -61.29
C LYS A 77 -18.54 10.08 -60.12
N ALA A 78 -18.02 11.29 -60.25
CA ALA A 78 -18.60 12.62 -60.05
C ALA A 78 -19.50 12.94 -58.85
N LYS A 79 -19.16 14.09 -58.26
CA LYS A 79 -19.78 14.83 -57.16
C LYS A 79 -21.21 15.27 -57.50
N THR A 80 -22.13 15.11 -56.53
CA THR A 80 -23.24 16.03 -56.33
C THR A 80 -23.37 16.37 -54.86
N SER A 81 -23.39 17.68 -54.60
CA SER A 81 -23.58 18.30 -53.30
C SER A 81 -24.98 18.01 -52.76
N LYS A 82 -25.06 17.35 -51.60
CA LYS A 82 -26.29 17.32 -50.80
C LYS A 82 -25.95 17.60 -49.34
N ALA A 83 -26.75 18.49 -48.77
CA ALA A 83 -26.59 19.16 -47.49
C ALA A 83 -26.02 18.29 -46.35
N LYS A 84 -25.04 18.84 -45.63
CA LYS A 84 -24.56 18.30 -44.35
C LYS A 84 -25.71 18.30 -43.35
N LYS A 85 -26.35 17.14 -43.16
CA LYS A 85 -27.16 16.86 -41.98
C LYS A 85 -26.30 17.10 -40.73
N PRO A 86 -26.87 17.64 -39.64
CA PRO A 86 -26.13 17.95 -38.43
C PRO A 86 -25.40 16.70 -37.94
N ALA A 87 -24.11 16.85 -37.68
CA ALA A 87 -23.26 15.80 -37.16
C ALA A 87 -23.90 15.20 -35.91
N VAL A 88 -24.39 13.97 -36.03
CA VAL A 88 -24.81 13.14 -34.90
C VAL A 88 -23.66 13.17 -33.90
N LYS A 89 -23.89 13.78 -32.74
CA LYS A 89 -22.95 13.81 -31.62
C LYS A 89 -22.55 12.36 -31.37
N LYS A 90 -21.28 12.01 -31.65
CA LYS A 90 -20.75 10.68 -31.37
C LYS A 90 -21.09 10.34 -29.91
N PRO A 91 -21.75 9.21 -29.63
CA PRO A 91 -22.05 8.83 -28.25
C PRO A 91 -20.72 8.75 -27.51
N LYS A 92 -20.64 9.41 -26.34
CA LYS A 92 -19.49 9.29 -25.44
C LYS A 92 -19.29 7.80 -25.20
N LYS A 93 -18.20 7.25 -25.73
CA LYS A 93 -17.83 5.85 -25.59
C LYS A 93 -17.83 5.54 -24.10
N VAL A 94 -18.78 4.71 -23.67
CA VAL A 94 -18.84 4.23 -22.28
C VAL A 94 -17.47 3.61 -22.02
N PRO A 95 -16.74 4.06 -20.97
CA PRO A 95 -15.44 3.50 -20.67
C PRO A 95 -15.58 1.99 -20.54
N THR A 96 -14.79 1.24 -21.29
CA THR A 96 -14.61 -0.19 -21.04
C THR A 96 -14.23 -0.37 -19.56
N PRO A 97 -14.70 -1.44 -18.89
CA PRO A 97 -14.49 -1.63 -17.46
C PRO A 97 -13.00 -1.50 -17.07
N GLU A 98 -12.10 -1.96 -17.94
CA GLU A 98 -10.64 -1.83 -17.77
C GLU A 98 -10.13 -0.39 -17.73
N GLU A 99 -10.70 0.52 -18.53
CA GLU A 99 -10.29 1.93 -18.53
C GLU A 99 -10.72 2.64 -17.25
N ALA A 100 -11.90 2.29 -16.73
CA ALA A 100 -12.38 2.81 -15.47
C ALA A 100 -11.48 2.37 -14.30
N GLU A 101 -11.03 1.12 -14.29
CA GLU A 101 -10.09 0.62 -13.28
C GLU A 101 -8.73 1.30 -13.37
N LYS A 102 -8.18 1.50 -14.57
CA LYS A 102 -6.93 2.24 -14.76
C LYS A 102 -7.04 3.68 -14.25
N LYS A 103 -8.18 4.36 -14.47
CA LYS A 103 -8.44 5.71 -13.94
C LYS A 103 -8.51 5.70 -12.41
N LYS A 104 -9.26 4.77 -11.81
CA LYS A 104 -9.32 4.59 -10.35
C LYS A 104 -7.93 4.35 -9.75
N ILE A 105 -7.10 3.52 -10.37
CA ILE A 105 -5.73 3.26 -9.90
C ILE A 105 -4.86 4.53 -10.00
N LYS A 106 -4.99 5.32 -11.08
CA LYS A 106 -4.27 6.60 -11.22
C LYS A 106 -4.68 7.60 -10.13
N GLU A 107 -5.98 7.72 -9.86
CA GLU A 107 -6.52 8.57 -8.79
C GLU A 107 -6.03 8.11 -7.41
N LEU A 108 -6.06 6.81 -7.14
CA LEU A 108 -5.54 6.24 -5.90
C LEU A 108 -4.04 6.49 -5.74
N LYS A 109 -3.25 6.41 -6.81
CA LYS A 109 -1.82 6.72 -6.79
C LYS A 109 -1.53 8.19 -6.51
N ALA A 110 -2.32 9.10 -7.09
CA ALA A 110 -2.22 10.53 -6.80
C ALA A 110 -2.55 10.81 -5.34
N ARG A 111 -3.65 10.23 -4.82
CA ARG A 111 -4.06 10.37 -3.42
C ARG A 111 -3.08 9.73 -2.42
N ALA A 112 -2.35 8.69 -2.83
CA ALA A 112 -1.40 7.99 -1.98
C ALA A 112 -0.06 8.73 -1.76
N LEU A 113 0.12 9.91 -2.35
CA LEU A 113 1.31 10.77 -2.21
C LEU A 113 2.63 10.07 -2.59
N LEU A 114 2.58 9.08 -3.49
CA LEU A 114 3.74 8.22 -3.83
C LEU A 114 4.85 8.93 -4.60
N LYS A 115 4.55 10.10 -5.18
CA LYS A 115 5.52 10.93 -5.90
C LYS A 115 6.17 11.97 -5.01
N GLU A 116 5.45 12.42 -3.99
CA GLU A 116 5.87 13.49 -3.07
C GLU A 116 6.63 12.94 -1.87
N GLU A 117 6.41 11.67 -1.50
CA GLU A 117 7.19 11.00 -0.44
C GLU A 117 8.69 11.04 -0.79
N PRO A 118 9.53 11.59 0.10
CA PRO A 118 10.98 11.53 -0.04
C PRO A 118 11.38 10.08 -0.27
N ARG A 119 12.06 9.80 -1.39
CA ARG A 119 12.60 8.47 -1.65
C ARG A 119 13.99 8.38 -1.04
N PRO A 120 14.39 7.21 -0.50
CA PRO A 120 15.79 6.96 -0.27
C PRO A 120 16.47 7.05 -1.64
N GLY A 121 17.35 8.06 -1.80
CA GLY A 121 18.15 8.22 -3.01
C GLY A 121 19.09 7.02 -3.25
N PRO A 122 19.76 6.94 -4.40
CA PRO A 122 20.68 5.85 -4.71
C PRO A 122 21.81 5.71 -3.68
N HIS A 123 22.29 6.81 -3.11
CA HIS A 123 23.28 6.82 -2.02
C HIS A 123 22.65 6.84 -0.61
N ALA A 124 21.32 6.92 -0.50
CA ALA A 124 20.62 6.73 0.78
C ALA A 124 20.38 5.24 1.10
N GLY A 125 21.18 4.36 0.48
CA GLY A 125 21.19 2.95 0.79
C GLY A 125 21.45 2.75 2.28
N GLN A 126 20.56 2.03 2.94
CA GLN A 126 20.62 1.81 4.39
C GLN A 126 21.74 0.85 4.81
N THR A 127 22.57 0.38 3.86
CA THR A 127 23.58 -0.64 4.09
C THR A 127 24.92 -0.19 3.53
N GLU A 128 25.99 -0.54 4.26
CA GLU A 128 27.40 -0.37 3.86
C GLU A 128 27.65 -0.79 2.42
N TRP A 129 27.12 -1.96 2.05
CA TRP A 129 27.20 -2.52 0.70
C TRP A 129 26.65 -1.58 -0.38
N THR A 130 25.50 -0.94 -0.15
CA THR A 130 24.88 -0.08 -1.17
C THR A 130 25.68 1.19 -1.39
N ILE A 131 26.25 1.75 -0.32
CA ILE A 131 27.15 2.90 -0.39
C ILE A 131 28.42 2.52 -1.13
N PHE A 132 29.04 1.40 -0.76
CA PHE A 132 30.23 0.87 -1.42
C PHE A 132 30.00 0.66 -2.93
N VAL A 133 28.89 0.01 -3.31
CA VAL A 133 28.54 -0.18 -4.73
C VAL A 133 28.34 1.17 -5.41
N GLY A 134 27.66 2.12 -4.78
CA GLY A 134 27.45 3.45 -5.35
C GLY A 134 28.74 4.25 -5.56
N GLU A 135 29.73 4.11 -4.68
CA GLU A 135 31.04 4.75 -4.78
C GLU A 135 31.95 4.08 -5.82
N ASN A 136 31.80 2.75 -6.00
CA ASN A 136 32.71 1.95 -6.84
C ASN A 136 32.11 1.53 -8.18
N THR A 137 30.88 1.94 -8.51
CA THR A 137 30.27 1.68 -9.82
C THR A 137 30.66 2.79 -10.80
N PRO A 138 31.49 2.52 -11.83
CA PRO A 138 31.83 3.50 -12.83
C PRO A 138 30.61 3.79 -13.72
N THR A 139 30.43 5.06 -14.08
CA THR A 139 29.45 5.49 -15.08
C THR A 139 30.21 6.10 -16.25
N PRO A 140 30.16 5.53 -17.48
CA PRO A 140 29.36 4.38 -17.93
C PRO A 140 29.92 3.01 -17.50
N LEU A 141 29.05 2.00 -17.42
CA LEU A 141 29.46 0.62 -17.13
C LEU A 141 30.25 0.02 -18.30
N GLN A 142 31.42 -0.53 -18.01
CA GLN A 142 32.27 -1.21 -19.00
C GLN A 142 31.91 -2.70 -19.19
N LYS A 143 31.28 -3.32 -18.18
CA LYS A 143 30.90 -4.73 -18.15
C LYS A 143 29.40 -4.89 -17.89
N PRO A 144 28.80 -6.06 -18.20
CA PRO A 144 27.45 -6.39 -17.76
C PRO A 144 27.29 -6.19 -16.24
N LEU A 145 26.17 -5.59 -15.82
CA LEU A 145 25.92 -5.23 -14.41
C LEU A 145 26.12 -6.42 -13.45
N ALA A 146 25.73 -7.63 -13.85
CA ALA A 146 25.85 -8.83 -13.03
C ALA A 146 27.31 -9.21 -12.72
N GLU A 147 28.20 -9.10 -13.70
CA GLU A 147 29.64 -9.38 -13.51
C GLU A 147 30.28 -8.32 -12.63
N HIS A 148 29.93 -7.05 -12.88
CA HIS A 148 30.44 -5.95 -12.09
C HIS A 148 30.01 -6.03 -10.61
N VAL A 149 28.73 -6.35 -10.34
CA VAL A 149 28.24 -6.56 -8.97
C VAL A 149 28.93 -7.75 -8.28
N ARG A 150 29.25 -8.83 -9.02
CA ARG A 150 30.02 -9.96 -8.49
C ARG A 150 31.45 -9.55 -8.11
N GLU A 151 32.11 -8.75 -8.95
CA GLU A 151 33.45 -8.21 -8.66
C GLU A 151 33.43 -7.28 -7.43
N LEU A 152 32.47 -6.37 -7.36
CA LEU A 152 32.29 -5.49 -6.19
C LEU A 152 32.03 -6.31 -4.93
N SER A 153 31.27 -7.41 -5.03
CA SER A 153 30.97 -8.28 -3.88
C SER A 153 32.22 -8.95 -3.34
N ALA A 154 33.14 -9.38 -4.21
CA ALA A 154 34.43 -9.91 -3.78
C ALA A 154 35.25 -8.81 -3.10
N ARG A 155 35.39 -7.65 -3.74
CA ARG A 155 36.11 -6.49 -3.17
C ARG A 155 35.57 -6.07 -1.81
N PHE A 156 34.25 -6.02 -1.64
CA PHE A 156 33.62 -5.65 -0.37
C PHE A 156 33.88 -6.64 0.77
N LYS A 157 34.14 -7.92 0.46
CA LYS A 157 34.55 -8.89 1.49
C LYS A 157 35.96 -8.57 1.99
N ASP A 158 36.82 -8.15 1.07
CA ASP A 158 38.26 -7.93 1.28
C ASP A 158 38.61 -6.52 1.81
N ILE A 159 37.65 -5.59 1.91
CA ILE A 159 37.92 -4.25 2.47
C ILE A 159 38.32 -4.32 3.95
N SER A 160 39.16 -3.37 4.37
CA SER A 160 39.64 -3.25 5.75
C SER A 160 38.51 -2.99 6.74
N SER A 161 38.76 -3.30 8.02
CA SER A 161 37.83 -3.01 9.12
C SER A 161 37.54 -1.51 9.26
N SER A 162 38.54 -0.65 9.06
CA SER A 162 38.40 0.80 9.09
C SER A 162 37.43 1.30 8.00
N GLU A 163 37.52 0.74 6.80
CA GLU A 163 36.64 1.10 5.68
C GLU A 163 35.21 0.61 5.91
N LYS A 164 35.02 -0.59 6.47
CA LYS A 164 33.69 -1.08 6.90
C LYS A 164 33.07 -0.14 7.91
N GLN A 165 33.84 0.31 8.90
CA GLN A 165 33.36 1.25 9.91
C GLN A 165 32.99 2.62 9.31
N ARG A 166 33.80 3.14 8.36
CA ARG A 166 33.47 4.36 7.60
C ARG A 166 32.12 4.21 6.90
N LEU A 167 31.95 3.15 6.11
CA LEU A 167 30.71 2.88 5.38
C LEU A 167 29.51 2.68 6.31
N ALA A 168 29.71 2.06 7.48
CA ALA A 168 28.65 1.86 8.47
C ALA A 168 28.19 3.21 9.05
N SER A 169 29.14 4.06 9.44
CA SER A 169 28.83 5.40 9.96
C SER A 169 28.09 6.26 8.93
N GLN A 170 28.49 6.17 7.64
CA GLN A 170 27.82 6.86 6.54
C GLN A 170 26.42 6.29 6.28
N ALA A 171 26.23 4.97 6.37
CA ALA A 171 24.92 4.34 6.26
C ALA A 171 23.96 4.79 7.37
N GLU A 172 24.45 4.89 8.61
CA GLU A 172 23.68 5.39 9.74
C GLU A 172 23.31 6.86 9.59
N ALA A 173 24.27 7.71 9.23
CA ALA A 173 24.04 9.13 8.96
C ALA A 173 23.01 9.33 7.84
N ASN A 174 23.13 8.57 6.74
CA ASN A 174 22.17 8.61 5.64
C ASN A 174 20.77 8.13 6.07
N ARG A 175 20.69 7.08 6.89
CA ARG A 175 19.43 6.57 7.45
C ARG A 175 18.76 7.63 8.32
N GLN A 176 19.51 8.28 9.22
CA GLN A 176 19.00 9.33 10.09
C GLN A 176 18.56 10.56 9.29
N ALA A 177 19.38 11.03 8.34
CA ALA A 177 19.04 12.15 7.46
C ALA A 177 17.75 11.88 6.67
N TYR A 178 17.58 10.66 6.15
CA TYR A 178 16.35 10.25 5.48
C TYR A 178 15.15 10.21 6.44
N GLN A 179 15.31 9.65 7.64
CA GLN A 179 14.25 9.62 8.66
C GLN A 179 13.81 11.04 9.02
N ASN A 180 14.76 11.95 9.28
CA ASN A 180 14.50 13.35 9.60
C ASN A 180 13.80 14.07 8.45
N LYS A 181 14.27 13.87 7.21
CA LYS A 181 13.63 14.43 6.00
C LYS A 181 12.21 13.92 5.83
N ARG A 182 11.99 12.62 6.06
CA ARG A 182 10.66 11.99 5.97
C ARG A 182 9.73 12.48 7.07
N GLN A 183 10.21 12.59 8.31
CA GLN A 183 9.45 13.15 9.43
C GLN A 183 9.09 14.62 9.18
N SER A 184 10.04 15.43 8.71
CA SER A 184 9.79 16.85 8.38
C SER A 184 8.75 16.98 7.26
N TRP A 185 8.83 16.13 6.24
CA TRP A 185 7.82 16.06 5.18
C TRP A 185 6.45 15.61 5.70
N LEU A 186 6.39 14.64 6.61
CA LEU A 186 5.11 14.24 7.22
C LEU A 186 4.53 15.35 8.10
N ALA A 187 5.39 16.07 8.85
CA ALA A 187 4.98 17.18 9.69
C ALA A 187 4.40 18.35 8.89
N SER A 188 4.90 18.59 7.66
CA SER A 188 4.36 19.63 6.77
C SER A 188 3.02 19.25 6.12
N LEU A 189 2.66 17.96 6.10
CA LEU A 189 1.37 17.50 5.63
C LEU A 189 0.30 17.63 6.71
N ASP A 190 -0.92 17.90 6.27
CA ASP A 190 -2.09 17.84 7.15
C ASP A 190 -2.45 16.39 7.50
N VAL A 191 -2.92 16.19 8.74
CA VAL A 191 -3.26 14.87 9.28
C VAL A 191 -4.37 14.20 8.47
N ALA A 192 -5.35 14.98 8.00
CA ALA A 192 -6.44 14.46 7.17
C ALA A 192 -5.91 13.93 5.82
N ASP A 193 -4.91 14.59 5.23
CA ASP A 193 -4.29 14.18 3.96
C ASP A 193 -3.47 12.90 4.12
N VAL A 194 -2.71 12.76 5.22
CA VAL A 194 -1.98 11.53 5.57
C VAL A 194 -2.95 10.36 5.80
N TYR A 195 -4.05 10.58 6.53
CA TYR A 195 -5.11 9.58 6.71
C TYR A 195 -5.70 9.12 5.36
N SER A 196 -6.04 10.09 4.51
CA SER A 196 -6.54 9.92 3.14
C SER A 196 -5.57 9.11 2.26
N ALA A 197 -4.27 9.41 2.34
CA ALA A 197 -3.23 8.71 1.60
C ALA A 197 -3.09 7.25 2.07
N ASN A 198 -3.15 7.01 3.38
CA ASN A 198 -3.09 5.66 3.95
C ASN A 198 -4.27 4.78 3.52
N LEU A 199 -5.48 5.35 3.46
CA LEU A 199 -6.65 4.64 2.91
C LEU A 199 -6.44 4.31 1.42
N ALA A 200 -5.88 5.24 0.64
CA ALA A 200 -5.58 5.00 -0.77
C ALA A 200 -4.50 3.91 -0.95
N ARG A 201 -3.44 3.89 -0.13
CA ARG A 201 -2.41 2.84 -0.14
C ARG A 201 -2.97 1.47 0.20
N SER A 202 -3.87 1.38 1.19
CA SER A 202 -4.57 0.13 1.53
C SER A 202 -5.42 -0.40 0.36
N ARG A 203 -6.14 0.50 -0.34
CA ARG A 203 -6.90 0.15 -1.55
C ARG A 203 -5.99 -0.28 -2.70
N LEU A 204 -4.86 0.40 -2.90
CA LEU A 204 -3.86 0.02 -3.92
C LEU A 204 -3.27 -1.36 -3.64
N ARG A 205 -2.98 -1.71 -2.39
CA ARG A 205 -2.48 -3.03 -2.01
C ARG A 205 -3.46 -4.15 -2.38
N ARG A 206 -4.77 -3.90 -2.24
CA ARG A 206 -5.80 -4.86 -2.67
C ARG A 206 -5.92 -4.93 -4.20
N ALA A 207 -5.86 -3.78 -4.88
CA ALA A 207 -5.98 -3.70 -6.34
C ALA A 207 -4.74 -4.22 -7.08
N LEU A 208 -3.55 -4.12 -6.47
CA LEU A 208 -2.25 -4.45 -7.07
C LEU A 208 -1.43 -5.31 -6.08
N PRO A 209 -1.78 -6.59 -5.89
CA PRO A 209 -1.17 -7.46 -4.87
C PRO A 209 0.34 -7.70 -5.09
N LYS A 210 0.82 -7.57 -6.32
CA LYS A 210 2.26 -7.70 -6.65
C LYS A 210 3.09 -6.50 -6.18
N LYS A 211 2.46 -5.37 -5.81
CA LYS A 211 3.14 -4.15 -5.39
C LYS A 211 2.96 -3.93 -3.90
N GLN A 212 4.05 -3.61 -3.23
CA GLN A 212 4.03 -3.26 -1.83
C GLN A 212 3.78 -1.75 -1.68
N PHE A 213 2.79 -1.40 -0.87
CA PHE A 213 2.49 -0.03 -0.48
C PHE A 213 2.48 0.05 1.05
N SER A 214 3.52 0.63 1.63
CA SER A 214 3.67 0.83 3.09
C SER A 214 2.79 1.98 3.57
N LYS A 215 2.30 1.89 4.82
CA LYS A 215 1.55 2.98 5.45
C LYS A 215 2.53 4.13 5.77
N LEU A 216 2.04 5.37 5.68
CA LEU A 216 2.69 6.53 6.27
C LEU A 216 2.47 6.49 7.78
N GLU A 217 3.57 6.47 8.52
CA GLU A 217 3.61 6.46 9.98
C GLU A 217 3.63 7.90 10.46
N ASP A 218 2.53 8.35 11.06
CA ASP A 218 2.39 9.68 11.62
C ASP A 218 1.80 9.52 13.03
N ASP A 219 2.48 10.07 14.03
CA ASP A 219 2.10 9.96 15.44
C ASP A 219 0.85 10.76 15.78
N ARG A 220 0.46 11.74 14.95
CA ARG A 220 -0.76 12.53 15.11
C ARG A 220 -2.02 11.73 14.74
N LEU A 221 -1.87 10.61 14.02
CA LEU A 221 -2.99 9.77 13.65
C LEU A 221 -3.46 8.93 14.85
N PRO A 222 -4.79 8.83 15.09
CA PRO A 222 -5.31 8.04 16.19
C PRO A 222 -4.93 6.56 16.04
N LYS A 223 -4.11 6.06 16.96
CA LYS A 223 -3.70 4.65 17.03
C LYS A 223 -4.88 3.83 17.54
N LYS A 224 -5.13 2.67 16.91
CA LYS A 224 -6.21 1.78 17.35
C LYS A 224 -5.88 1.32 18.77
N PRO A 225 -6.78 1.56 19.75
CA PRO A 225 -6.54 1.15 21.12
C PRO A 225 -6.63 -0.38 21.23
N VAL A 226 -6.12 -0.87 22.34
CA VAL A 226 -6.10 -2.30 22.64
C VAL A 226 -7.51 -2.73 23.02
N GLU A 227 -8.05 -3.73 22.31
CA GLU A 227 -9.37 -4.32 22.64
C GLU A 227 -9.28 -5.19 23.90
N GLY A 228 -10.40 -5.40 24.61
CA GLY A 228 -10.43 -6.13 25.89
C GLY A 228 -9.65 -7.46 25.94
N MET A 229 -9.76 -8.31 24.92
CA MET A 229 -8.96 -9.55 24.87
C MET A 229 -7.45 -9.26 24.78
N ASN A 230 -7.05 -8.29 23.97
CA ASN A 230 -5.65 -7.92 23.83
C ASN A 230 -5.11 -7.22 25.09
N LEU A 231 -5.97 -6.51 25.84
CA LEU A 231 -5.60 -5.95 27.16
C LEU A 231 -5.27 -7.09 28.12
N TYR A 232 -6.13 -8.10 28.19
CA TYR A 232 -5.88 -9.29 28.99
C TYR A 232 -4.61 -10.03 28.56
N VAL A 233 -4.38 -10.22 27.26
CA VAL A 233 -3.14 -10.83 26.77
C VAL A 233 -1.93 -9.99 27.19
N GLN A 234 -1.99 -8.65 27.07
CA GLN A 234 -0.90 -7.77 27.47
C GLN A 234 -0.58 -7.89 28.96
N GLU A 235 -1.61 -7.99 29.81
CA GLU A 235 -1.43 -8.18 31.26
C GLU A 235 -0.83 -9.55 31.58
N ARG A 236 -1.33 -10.63 30.97
CA ARG A 236 -0.79 -11.98 31.16
C ARG A 236 0.63 -12.15 30.64
N MET A 237 0.96 -11.48 29.54
CA MET A 237 2.29 -11.52 28.93
C MET A 237 3.30 -10.58 29.56
N LYS A 238 2.89 -9.71 30.50
CA LYS A 238 3.78 -8.75 31.14
C LYS A 238 4.83 -9.50 31.97
N GLY A 239 6.07 -9.52 31.48
CA GLY A 239 7.18 -10.23 32.10
C GLY A 239 7.42 -11.66 31.59
N GLN A 240 6.58 -12.17 30.69
CA GLN A 240 6.79 -13.45 30.01
C GLN A 240 7.28 -13.21 28.58
N SER A 241 8.58 -13.43 28.32
CA SER A 241 9.13 -13.21 26.98
C SER A 241 9.15 -14.47 26.12
N GLY A 242 8.67 -14.37 24.88
CA GLY A 242 9.29 -15.08 23.74
C GLY A 242 8.71 -16.43 23.31
N SER A 243 7.56 -16.87 23.83
CA SER A 243 6.98 -18.16 23.42
C SER A 243 5.62 -18.01 22.75
N SER A 244 5.51 -18.48 21.50
CA SER A 244 4.22 -18.59 20.78
C SER A 244 3.26 -19.57 21.45
N VAL A 245 3.79 -20.52 22.23
CA VAL A 245 3.00 -21.50 22.99
C VAL A 245 2.23 -20.79 24.11
N ILE A 246 2.87 -19.87 24.84
CA ILE A 246 2.24 -19.08 25.90
C ILE A 246 1.08 -18.25 25.33
N PHE A 247 1.20 -17.69 24.12
CA PHE A 247 0.11 -16.91 23.52
C PHE A 247 -1.12 -17.77 23.26
N SER A 248 -0.93 -18.99 22.76
CA SER A 248 -2.04 -19.89 22.50
C SER A 248 -2.77 -20.30 23.79
N GLU A 249 -2.03 -20.53 24.88
CA GLU A 249 -2.57 -20.87 26.19
C GLU A 249 -3.37 -19.72 26.79
N VAL A 250 -2.82 -18.50 26.76
CA VAL A 250 -3.51 -17.29 27.25
C VAL A 250 -4.80 -17.03 26.45
N VAL A 251 -4.80 -17.27 25.15
CA VAL A 251 -6.03 -17.15 24.34
C VAL A 251 -7.05 -18.23 24.71
N GLN A 252 -6.64 -19.46 25.04
CA GLN A 252 -7.56 -20.49 25.53
C GLN A 252 -8.10 -20.15 26.93
N GLU A 253 -7.24 -19.62 27.80
CA GLU A 253 -7.64 -19.13 29.12
C GLU A 253 -8.71 -18.05 29.00
N TRP A 254 -8.51 -17.04 28.13
CA TRP A 254 -9.51 -16.02 27.85
C TRP A 254 -10.85 -16.62 27.39
N LYS A 255 -10.84 -17.61 26.49
CA LYS A 255 -12.05 -18.27 25.98
C LYS A 255 -12.80 -19.03 27.06
N ASN A 256 -12.07 -19.64 27.99
CA ASN A 256 -12.62 -20.41 29.11
C ASN A 256 -12.96 -19.55 30.33
N MET A 257 -12.60 -18.26 30.30
CA MET A 257 -12.86 -17.30 31.36
C MET A 257 -14.36 -16.96 31.45
N ASP A 258 -14.84 -16.66 32.66
CA ASP A 258 -16.25 -16.32 32.87
C ASP A 258 -16.68 -15.05 32.10
N ALA A 259 -17.95 -14.99 31.72
CA ALA A 259 -18.51 -13.88 30.99
C ALA A 259 -18.40 -12.55 31.76
N ALA A 260 -18.50 -12.56 33.10
CA ALA A 260 -18.35 -11.35 33.90
C ALA A 260 -16.91 -10.81 33.84
N GLN A 261 -15.92 -11.69 33.92
CA GLN A 261 -14.50 -11.32 33.80
C GLN A 261 -14.17 -10.85 32.38
N GLN A 262 -14.69 -11.47 31.32
CA GLN A 262 -14.48 -10.98 29.96
C GLN A 262 -15.10 -9.60 29.75
N ARG A 263 -16.27 -9.34 30.38
CA ARG A 263 -16.96 -8.05 30.31
C ARG A 263 -16.15 -6.94 30.97
N SER A 264 -15.48 -7.18 32.10
CA SER A 264 -14.68 -6.13 32.75
C SER A 264 -13.59 -5.58 31.84
N TYR A 265 -12.85 -6.44 31.14
CA TYR A 265 -11.84 -6.01 30.16
C TYR A 265 -12.44 -5.29 28.95
N LYS A 266 -13.61 -5.72 28.46
CA LYS A 266 -14.32 -5.04 27.38
C LYS A 266 -14.74 -3.63 27.80
N VAL A 267 -15.37 -3.51 28.97
CA VAL A 267 -15.78 -2.23 29.56
C VAL A 267 -14.57 -1.33 29.79
N ALA A 268 -13.45 -1.87 30.28
CA ALA A 268 -12.21 -1.12 30.45
C ALA A 268 -11.64 -0.59 29.12
N SER A 269 -11.77 -1.36 28.03
CA SER A 269 -11.29 -0.94 26.69
C SER A 269 -12.23 0.03 25.96
N GLU A 270 -13.52 0.07 26.31
CA GLU A 270 -14.54 0.77 25.52
C GLU A 270 -14.33 2.30 25.46
N PRO A 271 -13.98 3.02 26.56
CA PRO A 271 -13.74 4.46 26.48
C PRO A 271 -12.66 4.83 25.46
N ALA A 272 -11.56 4.07 25.43
CA ALA A 272 -10.48 4.29 24.47
C ALA A 272 -10.95 4.00 23.04
N LEU A 273 -11.75 2.94 22.84
CA LEU A 273 -12.34 2.60 21.53
C LEU A 273 -13.30 3.68 21.03
N VAL A 274 -14.14 4.24 21.91
CA VAL A 274 -15.06 5.33 21.58
C VAL A 274 -14.29 6.58 21.19
N ALA A 275 -13.30 7.00 21.99
CA ALA A 275 -12.46 8.15 21.68
C ALA A 275 -11.72 7.97 20.34
N TRP A 276 -11.20 6.78 20.07
CA TRP A 276 -10.57 6.44 18.79
C TRP A 276 -11.55 6.52 17.62
N ARG A 277 -12.77 5.97 17.77
CA ARG A 277 -13.82 6.03 16.73
C ARG A 277 -14.18 7.49 16.41
N GLN A 278 -14.40 8.31 17.43
CA GLN A 278 -14.69 9.74 17.27
C GLN A 278 -13.55 10.48 16.58
N ALA A 279 -12.29 10.24 16.96
CA ALA A 279 -11.13 10.85 16.30
C ALA A 279 -11.02 10.43 14.82
N VAL A 280 -11.26 9.16 14.51
CA VAL A 280 -11.28 8.67 13.11
C VAL A 280 -12.43 9.28 12.32
N GLU A 281 -13.60 9.44 12.94
CA GLU A 281 -14.77 10.07 12.33
C GLU A 281 -14.53 11.55 12.01
N GLN A 282 -13.94 12.30 12.95
CA GLN A 282 -13.53 13.68 12.72
C GLN A 282 -12.56 13.80 11.55
N LEU A 283 -11.55 12.93 11.45
CA LEU A 283 -10.63 12.89 10.32
C LEU A 283 -11.33 12.56 9.01
N SER A 284 -12.27 11.60 9.03
CA SER A 284 -13.06 11.23 7.85
C SER A 284 -13.91 12.41 7.37
N ASN A 285 -14.54 13.14 8.30
CA ASN A 285 -15.34 14.33 8.00
C ASN A 285 -14.46 15.46 7.45
N ALA A 286 -13.30 15.74 8.06
CA ALA A 286 -12.34 16.71 7.56
C ALA A 286 -11.88 16.41 6.12
N VAL A 287 -11.63 15.13 5.81
CA VAL A 287 -11.32 14.68 4.44
C VAL A 287 -12.50 14.91 3.49
N ALA A 288 -13.73 14.64 3.93
CA ALA A 288 -14.93 14.86 3.13
C ALA A 288 -15.14 16.34 2.82
N GLU A 289 -14.97 17.22 3.81
CA GLU A 289 -15.05 18.67 3.66
C GLU A 289 -13.98 19.21 2.71
N LYS A 290 -12.71 18.80 2.88
CA LYS A 290 -11.64 19.13 1.93
C LYS A 290 -11.98 18.72 0.49
N LYS A 291 -12.59 17.55 0.32
CA LYS A 291 -13.02 17.07 -1.00
C LYS A 291 -14.17 17.89 -1.57
N ARG A 292 -15.14 18.30 -0.74
CA ARG A 292 -16.24 19.20 -1.13
C ARG A 292 -15.70 20.56 -1.55
N ALA A 293 -14.90 21.20 -0.70
CA ALA A 293 -14.24 22.47 -0.96
C ALA A 293 -13.45 22.45 -2.28
N LYS A 294 -12.65 21.40 -2.53
CA LYS A 294 -11.91 21.26 -3.80
C LYS A 294 -12.84 21.13 -5.02
N LYS A 295 -13.96 20.41 -4.88
CA LYS A 295 -14.94 20.26 -5.96
C LYS A 295 -15.65 21.59 -6.23
N ASP A 296 -16.00 22.32 -5.18
CA ASP A 296 -16.70 23.61 -5.29
C ASP A 296 -15.77 24.68 -5.87
N ALA A 297 -14.50 24.70 -5.47
CA ALA A 297 -13.47 25.54 -6.07
C ALA A 297 -13.29 25.24 -7.57
N ALA A 298 -13.18 23.96 -7.96
CA ALA A 298 -13.07 23.58 -9.37
C ALA A 298 -14.33 23.94 -10.18
N LYS A 299 -15.52 23.87 -9.56
CA LYS A 299 -16.78 24.29 -10.18
C LYS A 299 -16.82 25.82 -10.36
N ALA A 300 -16.37 26.58 -9.37
CA ALA A 300 -16.27 28.03 -9.44
C ALA A 300 -15.27 28.48 -10.52
N GLU A 301 -14.09 27.85 -10.58
CA GLU A 301 -13.09 28.11 -11.63
C GLU A 301 -13.64 27.80 -13.03
N ALA A 302 -14.33 26.67 -13.20
CA ALA A 302 -14.97 26.33 -14.47
C ALA A 302 -16.09 27.32 -14.86
N ALA A 303 -16.85 27.83 -13.88
CA ALA A 303 -17.86 28.86 -14.10
C ALA A 303 -17.24 30.19 -14.51
N ALA A 304 -16.15 30.61 -13.83
CA ALA A 304 -15.39 31.81 -14.17
C ALA A 304 -14.77 31.71 -15.57
N ALA A 305 -14.15 30.58 -15.91
CA ALA A 305 -13.60 30.34 -17.25
C ALA A 305 -14.68 30.38 -18.34
N LYS A 306 -15.89 29.88 -18.04
CA LYS A 306 -17.03 29.96 -18.96
C LYS A 306 -17.54 31.40 -19.11
N ALA A 307 -17.63 32.16 -18.03
CA ALA A 307 -18.01 33.58 -18.07
C ALA A 307 -17.01 34.40 -18.90
N ALA A 308 -15.71 34.19 -18.69
CA ALA A 308 -14.65 34.83 -19.48
C ALA A 308 -14.74 34.46 -20.99
N GLN A 309 -15.05 33.20 -21.33
CA GLN A 309 -15.29 32.82 -22.73
C GLN A 309 -16.52 33.51 -23.34
N ILE A 310 -17.58 33.75 -22.55
CA ILE A 310 -18.77 34.46 -23.01
C ILE A 310 -18.41 35.93 -23.29
N GLN A 311 -17.74 36.60 -22.35
CA GLN A 311 -17.28 37.98 -22.51
C GLN A 311 -16.37 38.15 -23.74
N ALA A 312 -15.36 37.29 -23.89
CA ALA A 312 -14.47 37.32 -25.05
C ALA A 312 -15.20 37.07 -26.39
N ARG A 313 -16.30 36.29 -26.37
CA ARG A 313 -17.14 36.08 -27.56
C ARG A 313 -17.99 37.31 -27.87
N GLU A 314 -18.47 38.01 -26.86
CA GLU A 314 -19.23 39.26 -27.01
C GLU A 314 -18.35 40.39 -27.51
N GLU A 315 -17.14 40.57 -26.96
CA GLU A 315 -16.15 41.53 -27.46
C GLU A 315 -15.78 41.28 -28.92
N ARG A 316 -15.56 40.01 -29.30
CA ARG A 316 -15.31 39.64 -30.71
C ARG A 316 -16.50 39.94 -31.62
N LYS A 317 -17.74 39.83 -31.13
CA LYS A 317 -18.92 40.22 -31.90
C LYS A 317 -19.01 41.73 -32.04
N ALA A 318 -18.77 42.48 -30.96
CA ALA A 318 -18.78 43.94 -30.96
C ALA A 318 -17.70 44.51 -31.90
N ALA A 319 -16.46 43.99 -31.83
CA ALA A 319 -15.37 44.40 -32.72
C ALA A 319 -15.71 44.16 -34.21
N LYS A 320 -16.32 43.01 -34.53
CA LYS A 320 -16.78 42.72 -35.90
C LYS A 320 -17.90 43.65 -36.36
N ALA A 321 -18.81 44.02 -35.47
CA ALA A 321 -19.88 44.98 -35.78
C ALA A 321 -19.31 46.38 -36.05
N ALA A 322 -18.37 46.85 -35.22
CA ALA A 322 -17.70 48.13 -35.41
C ALA A 322 -16.91 48.18 -36.73
N GLN A 323 -16.18 47.12 -37.07
CA GLN A 323 -15.45 47.03 -38.34
C GLN A 323 -16.39 47.09 -39.56
N LYS A 324 -17.55 46.43 -39.48
CA LYS A 324 -18.56 46.46 -40.54
C LYS A 324 -19.16 47.86 -40.71
N ALA A 325 -19.41 48.57 -39.60
CA ALA A 325 -19.92 49.94 -39.63
C ALA A 325 -18.91 50.94 -40.20
N ALA A 326 -17.61 50.77 -39.93
CA ALA A 326 -16.56 51.63 -40.48
C ALA A 326 -16.30 51.43 -41.99
N SER A 327 -16.72 50.29 -42.56
CA SER A 327 -16.55 49.96 -43.98
C SER A 327 -17.76 50.30 -44.86
N ALA A 328 -18.86 50.75 -44.26
CA ALA A 328 -20.09 51.14 -44.94
C ALA A 328 -20.20 52.66 -44.97
#